data_AF-A0A5Q2MZ55-F1
#
_entry.id   AF-A0A5Q2MZ55-F1
#
_cell.length_a   1.000
_cell.length_b   1.000
_cell.length_c   1.000
_cell.angle_alpha   90.00
_cell.angle_beta   90.00
_cell.angle_gamma   90.00
#
_symmetry.space_group_name_H-M   'P 1'
#
loop_
_entity.id
_entity.type
_entity.pdbx_description
1 polymer ?
#
loop_
_entity_poly.entity_id
_entity_poly.type
_entity_poly.pdbx_seq_one_letter_code
_entity_poly.pdbx_strand_id
1 'polypeptide(L)'
;MPNRNKAVFPGAQSALDRFKYEVASEIGLSNKIQTQGWENMTTREVGAIGGFMTKKMVQLAEQQLAQNNGVSSQLARSAGADASQGAAQESGR
;
A
#
# COMPACT_ATOMS: atom_id res chain seq x y z
N MET A 1 -26.98 -1.03 5.71
CA MET A 1 -26.69 0.39 5.40
C MET A 1 -25.65 0.46 4.29
N PRO A 2 -25.74 1.37 3.30
CA PRO A 2 -24.77 1.43 2.21
C PRO A 2 -23.41 1.87 2.75
N ASN A 3 -22.39 1.03 2.56
CA ASN A 3 -21.02 1.36 2.95
C ASN A 3 -20.54 2.57 2.13
N ARG A 4 -20.38 3.71 2.79
CA ARG A 4 -19.96 4.99 2.18
C ARG A 4 -18.43 5.11 2.06
N ASN A 5 -17.66 4.15 2.57
CA ASN A 5 -16.21 4.11 2.39
C ASN A 5 -15.87 3.67 0.97
N LYS A 6 -15.57 4.67 0.12
CA LYS A 6 -14.96 4.46 -1.19
C LYS A 6 -13.45 4.39 -1.05
N ALA A 7 -12.83 3.48 -1.79
CA ALA A 7 -11.39 3.48 -1.95
C ALA A 7 -10.90 4.86 -2.44
N VAL A 8 -9.84 5.37 -1.81
CA VAL A 8 -9.21 6.64 -2.19
C VAL A 8 -8.58 6.53 -3.59
N PHE A 9 -7.96 5.39 -3.88
CA PHE A 9 -7.46 5.08 -5.21
C PHE A 9 -8.56 4.41 -6.05
N PRO A 10 -8.92 4.98 -7.23
CA PRO A 10 -9.87 4.35 -8.14
C PRO A 10 -9.42 2.94 -8.54
N GLY A 11 -10.28 1.94 -8.34
CA GLY A 11 -9.99 0.55 -8.68
C GLY A 11 -9.36 -0.28 -7.55
N ALA A 12 -8.96 0.31 -6.41
CA ALA A 12 -8.45 -0.45 -5.27
C ALA A 12 -9.54 -1.22 -4.51
N GLN A 13 -10.83 -0.97 -4.77
CA GLN A 13 -11.94 -1.58 -4.03
C GLN A 13 -11.86 -3.13 -4.01
N SER A 14 -11.69 -3.74 -5.18
CA SER A 14 -11.60 -5.20 -5.29
C SER A 14 -10.36 -5.77 -4.59
N ALA A 15 -9.25 -5.02 -4.59
CA ALA A 15 -8.03 -5.42 -3.89
C ALA A 15 -8.22 -5.33 -2.36
N LEU A 16 -8.83 -4.25 -1.87
CA LEU A 16 -9.15 -4.07 -0.45
C LEU A 16 -10.13 -5.15 0.05
N ASP A 17 -11.10 -5.54 -0.77
CA ASP A 17 -12.03 -6.62 -0.41
C ASP A 17 -11.33 -7.98 -0.30
N ARG A 18 -10.43 -8.33 -1.23
CA ARG A 18 -9.60 -9.54 -1.13
C ARG A 18 -8.74 -9.50 0.13
N PHE A 19 -8.07 -8.38 0.36
CA PHE A 19 -7.20 -8.21 1.50
C PHE A 19 -7.93 -8.33 2.84
N LYS A 20 -9.17 -7.82 2.94
CA LYS A 20 -10.04 -8.02 4.10
C LYS A 20 -10.27 -9.51 4.41
N TYR A 21 -10.50 -10.34 3.39
CA TYR A 21 -10.67 -11.78 3.58
C TYR A 21 -9.37 -12.50 3.95
N GLU A 22 -8.24 -12.08 3.38
CA GLU A 22 -6.92 -12.60 3.76
C GLU A 22 -6.63 -12.34 5.24
N VAL A 23 -6.78 -11.09 5.68
CA VAL A 23 -6.59 -10.69 7.08
C VAL A 23 -7.54 -11.46 8.01
N ALA A 24 -8.80 -11.62 7.61
CA ALA A 24 -9.75 -12.40 8.39
C ALA A 24 -9.36 -13.87 8.53
N SER A 25 -8.74 -14.46 7.50
CA SER A 25 -8.20 -15.81 7.55
C SER A 25 -7.04 -15.92 8.54
N GLU A 26 -6.12 -14.96 8.52
CA GLU A 26 -4.94 -14.95 9.40
C GLU A 26 -5.29 -14.84 10.88
N ILE A 27 -6.35 -14.10 11.21
CA ILE A 27 -6.78 -13.94 12.61
C ILE A 27 -7.85 -14.97 13.02
N GLY A 28 -8.09 -15.98 12.19
CA GLY A 28 -8.98 -17.12 12.50
C GLY A 28 -10.47 -16.80 12.47
N LEU A 29 -10.89 -15.70 11.84
CA LEU A 29 -12.29 -15.28 11.75
C LEU A 29 -12.95 -15.63 10.40
N SER A 30 -12.21 -16.17 9.44
CA SER A 30 -12.72 -16.58 8.13
C SER A 30 -13.91 -17.54 8.22
N ASN A 31 -13.80 -18.60 9.03
CA ASN A 31 -14.89 -19.56 9.22
C ASN A 31 -16.14 -18.92 9.81
N LYS A 32 -15.97 -17.96 10.72
CA LYS A 32 -17.10 -17.23 11.33
C LYS A 32 -17.79 -16.33 10.31
N ILE A 33 -17.03 -15.65 9.46
CA ILE A 33 -17.59 -14.85 8.36
C ILE A 33 -18.36 -15.73 7.38
N GLN A 34 -17.85 -16.91 7.04
CA GLN A 34 -18.53 -17.82 6.11
C GLN A 34 -19.83 -18.41 6.68
N THR A 35 -19.86 -18.72 7.98
CA THR A 35 -21.01 -19.36 8.63
C THR A 35 -22.07 -18.37 9.08
N GLN A 36 -21.67 -17.20 9.57
CA GLN A 36 -22.57 -16.22 10.19
C GLN A 36 -22.76 -14.97 9.31
N GLY A 37 -21.83 -14.70 8.39
CA GLY A 37 -21.82 -13.45 7.64
C GLY A 37 -21.29 -12.28 8.46
N TRP A 38 -20.84 -11.23 7.76
CA TRP A 38 -20.28 -10.02 8.39
C TRP A 38 -21.26 -9.30 9.31
N GLU A 39 -22.57 -9.37 9.03
CA GLU A 39 -23.61 -8.66 9.79
C GLU A 39 -23.86 -9.26 11.18
N ASN A 40 -23.55 -10.55 11.36
CA ASN A 40 -23.76 -11.27 12.62
C ASN A 40 -22.48 -11.40 13.47
N MET A 41 -21.37 -10.81 13.03
CA MET A 41 -20.14 -10.75 13.81
C MET A 41 -20.21 -9.68 14.89
N THR A 42 -19.46 -9.87 15.97
CA THR A 42 -19.36 -8.84 17.01
C THR A 42 -18.58 -7.63 16.48
N THR A 43 -18.91 -6.42 16.98
CA THR A 43 -18.20 -5.19 16.63
C THR A 43 -16.70 -5.28 16.94
N ARG A 44 -16.33 -6.04 17.98
CA ARG A 44 -14.94 -6.29 18.35
C ARG A 44 -14.19 -7.10 17.28
N GLU A 45 -14.83 -8.11 16.71
CA GLU A 45 -14.24 -8.96 15.67
C GLU A 45 -14.08 -8.21 14.35
N VAL A 46 -15.13 -7.50 13.91
CA VAL A 46 -15.07 -6.67 12.69
C VAL A 46 -14.04 -5.56 12.86
N GLY A 47 -13.99 -4.94 14.05
CA GLY A 47 -12.98 -3.94 14.41
C GLY A 47 -11.56 -4.51 14.42
N ALA A 48 -11.37 -5.74 14.91
CA ALA A 48 -10.09 -6.42 14.87
C ALA A 48 -9.61 -6.62 13.42
N ILE A 49 -10.48 -7.10 12.51
CA ILE A 49 -10.15 -7.27 11.09
C ILE A 49 -9.67 -5.95 10.49
N GLY A 50 -10.42 -4.85 10.69
CA GLY A 50 -10.04 -3.53 10.20
C GLY A 50 -8.70 -3.04 10.79
N GLY A 51 -8.47 -3.24 12.08
CA GLY A 51 -7.23 -2.85 12.75
C GLY A 51 -6.00 -3.63 12.23
N PHE A 52 -6.14 -4.95 12.03
CA PHE A 52 -5.07 -5.77 11.44
C PHE A 52 -4.79 -5.39 9.98
N MET A 53 -5.85 -5.07 9.22
CA MET A 53 -5.74 -4.58 7.85
C MET A 53 -4.87 -3.30 7.80
N THR A 54 -5.17 -2.31 8.66
CA THR A 54 -4.38 -1.07 8.75
C THR A 54 -2.94 -1.34 9.16
N LYS A 55 -2.71 -2.16 10.21
CA LYS A 55 -1.35 -2.49 10.65
C LYS A 55 -0.50 -3.08 9.54
N LYS A 56 -1.05 -4.00 8.76
CA LYS A 56 -0.34 -4.62 7.63
C LYS A 56 -0.09 -3.65 6.48
N MET A 57 -1.05 -2.80 6.14
CA MET A 57 -0.84 -1.77 5.11
C MET A 57 0.29 -0.82 5.51
N VAL A 58 0.32 -0.39 6.78
CA VAL A 58 1.40 0.46 7.31
C VAL A 58 2.73 -0.28 7.25
N GLN A 59 2.77 -1.54 7.69
CA GLN A 59 3.99 -2.34 7.64
C GLN A 59 4.54 -2.50 6.21
N LEU A 60 3.67 -2.74 5.22
CA LEU A 60 4.06 -2.84 3.82
C LEU A 60 4.56 -1.49 3.27
N ALA A 61 3.90 -0.39 3.65
CA ALA A 61 4.33 0.95 3.28
C ALA A 61 5.69 1.30 3.90
N GLU A 62 5.91 0.99 5.18
CA GLU A 62 7.20 1.16 5.86
C GLU A 62 8.31 0.33 5.20
N GLN A 63 8.03 -0.93 4.84
CA GLN A 63 8.98 -1.77 4.10
C GLN A 63 9.32 -1.19 2.73
N GLN A 64 8.32 -0.72 1.97
CA GLN A 64 8.55 -0.06 0.68
C GLN A 64 9.36 1.21 0.85
N LEU A 65 9.07 2.04 1.85
CA LEU A 65 9.84 3.26 2.12
C LEU A 65 11.28 2.94 2.53
N ALA A 66 11.49 1.90 3.34
CA ALA A 66 12.82 1.43 3.73
C ALA A 66 13.62 0.93 2.52
N GLN A 67 12.99 0.18 1.60
CA GLN A 67 13.59 -0.30 0.35
C GLN A 67 13.84 0.85 -0.64
N ASN A 68 12.93 1.82 -0.70
CA ASN A 68 12.99 2.98 -1.59
C ASN A 68 13.92 4.11 -1.11
N ASN A 69 14.81 3.84 -0.15
CA ASN A 69 16.00 4.69 0.10
C ASN A 69 16.90 4.85 -1.15
N GLY A 70 16.62 4.13 -2.25
CA GLY A 70 17.20 4.33 -3.57
C GLY A 70 16.69 5.56 -4.36
N VAL A 71 15.58 6.19 -3.98
CA VAL A 71 15.08 7.40 -4.69
C VAL A 71 16.11 8.53 -4.58
N SER A 72 16.74 8.69 -3.42
CA SER A 72 17.83 9.64 -3.21
C SER A 72 19.07 9.31 -4.06
N SER A 73 19.37 8.03 -4.28
CA SER A 73 20.53 7.62 -5.09
C SER A 73 20.24 7.67 -6.60
N GLN A 74 19.00 7.47 -7.04
CA GLN A 74 18.58 7.70 -8.43
C GLN A 74 18.57 9.19 -8.78
N LEU A 75 18.13 10.06 -7.87
CA LEU A 75 18.16 11.51 -8.07
C LEU A 75 19.60 12.06 -8.07
N ALA A 76 20.48 11.51 -7.22
CA ALA A 76 21.91 11.85 -7.22
C ALA A 76 22.62 11.43 -8.51
N ARG A 77 22.24 10.28 -9.12
CA ARG A 77 22.79 9.83 -10.41
C ARG A 77 22.33 10.69 -11.59
N SER A 78 21.07 11.14 -11.59
CA SER A 78 20.59 12.04 -12.65
C SER A 78 21.19 13.44 -12.57
N ALA A 79 21.48 13.94 -11.36
CA ALA A 79 22.14 15.23 -11.17
C ALA A 79 23.62 15.24 -11.59
N GLY A 80 24.31 14.09 -11.55
CA GLY A 80 25.72 13.97 -11.93
C GLY A 80 25.99 13.73 -13.41
N ALA A 81 25.00 13.26 -14.19
CA ALA A 81 25.20 12.89 -15.60
C ALA A 81 25.17 14.10 -16.56
N ASP A 82 24.40 15.14 -16.24
CA ASP A 82 24.19 16.31 -17.10
C ASP A 82 25.44 17.22 -17.22
N ALA A 83 26.26 17.30 -16.16
CA ALA A 83 27.45 18.15 -16.14
C ALA A 83 28.55 17.76 -17.15
N SER A 84 28.51 16.54 -17.70
CA SER A 84 29.54 16.04 -18.62
C SER A 84 29.28 16.35 -20.11
N GLN A 85 28.07 16.79 -20.48
CA GLN A 85 27.69 17.00 -21.89
C GLN A 85 27.82 18.46 -22.35
N GLY A 86 27.91 19.43 -21.42
CA GLY A 86 27.96 20.86 -21.74
C GLY A 86 29.33 21.45 -22.10
N ALA A 87 30.44 20.76 -21.85
CA ALA A 87 31.79 21.33 -22.00
C ALA A 87 32.41 21.19 -23.41
N ALA A 88 31.77 20.46 -24.33
CA ALA A 88 32.39 20.08 -25.61
C ALA A 88 32.02 20.98 -26.81
N GLN A 89 31.22 22.03 -26.66
CA GLN A 89 30.61 22.73 -27.80
C GLN A 89 30.96 24.22 -27.98
N GLU A 90 31.96 24.76 -27.27
CA GLU A 90 32.25 26.22 -27.31
C GLU A 90 33.68 26.61 -27.76
N SER A 91 34.41 25.76 -28.49
CA SER A 91 35.79 26.06 -28.94
C SER A 91 35.99 26.11 -30.46
N GLY A 92 35.01 26.56 -31.24
CA GLY A 92 35.18 26.57 -32.69
C GLY A 92 34.31 27.56 -33.45
N ARG A 93 34.58 28.86 -33.30
CA ARG A 93 34.41 29.88 -34.35
C ARG A 93 35.40 31.00 -34.15
#